data_AF-A0A7G8EXF2-F1
#
_entry.id   AF-A0A7G8EXF2-F1
#
_cell.length_a   1.000
_cell.length_b   1.000
_cell.length_c   1.000
_cell.angle_alpha   90.00
_cell.angle_beta   90.00
_cell.angle_gamma   90.00
#
_symmetry.space_group_name_H-M   'P 1'
#
loop_
_entity.id
_entity.type
_entity.pdbx_description
1 polymer ?
#
loop_
_entity_poly.entity_id
_entity_poly.type
_entity_poly.pdbx_seq_one_letter_code
_entity_poly.pdbx_strand_id
1 'polypeptide(L)'
;MEEIKRLYLEEGRSHAQIAKIVGRGSENSVRNALVKARVSRAGGEGKKLDRFKPGQTYGKITLLKQLVKSKKLRYHVACDCGYEFDVDPYLLTLADGHKNKIAMCQQCKASQ
;
A
#
# COMPACT_ATOMS: atom_id res chain seq x y z
N MET A 1 9.83 -22.07 17.22
CA MET A 1 9.44 -21.33 15.98
C MET A 1 8.21 -21.94 15.33
N GLU A 2 8.05 -23.27 15.37
CA GLU A 2 6.89 -23.97 14.79
C GLU A 2 5.55 -23.60 15.42
N GLU A 3 5.52 -23.34 16.74
CA GLU A 3 4.28 -22.96 17.44
C GLU A 3 3.69 -21.62 16.94
N ILE A 4 4.55 -20.64 16.61
CA ILE A 4 4.12 -19.36 16.01
C ILE A 4 3.49 -19.60 14.64
N LYS A 5 4.07 -20.48 13.82
CA LYS A 5 3.54 -20.84 12.49
C LYS A 5 2.18 -21.53 12.61
N ARG A 6 2.03 -22.47 13.55
CA ARG A 6 0.78 -23.18 13.85
C ARG A 6 -0.33 -22.22 14.29
N LEU A 7 -0.06 -21.38 15.30
CA LEU A 7 -1.03 -20.39 15.78
C LEU A 7 -1.42 -19.37 14.69
N TYR A 8 -0.50 -19.07 13.77
CA TYR A 8 -0.74 -18.12 12.69
C TYR A 8 -1.43 -18.72 11.47
N LEU A 9 -1.18 -19.98 11.09
CA LEU A 9 -1.80 -20.59 9.92
C LEU A 9 -3.08 -21.36 10.25
N GLU A 10 -3.07 -22.12 11.34
CA GLU A 10 -4.16 -23.03 11.69
C GLU A 10 -5.24 -22.32 12.52
N GLU A 11 -4.84 -21.51 13.51
CA GLU A 11 -5.80 -20.84 14.42
C GLU A 11 -6.23 -19.44 13.95
N GLY A 12 -5.63 -18.87 12.91
CA GLY A 12 -6.04 -17.56 12.42
C GLY A 12 -5.74 -16.38 13.38
N ARG A 13 -4.97 -16.59 14.45
CA ARG A 13 -4.70 -15.60 15.50
C ARG A 13 -3.90 -14.39 15.00
N SER A 14 -4.15 -13.22 15.59
CA SER A 14 -3.43 -11.98 15.30
C SER A 14 -2.01 -12.00 15.90
N HIS A 15 -1.06 -11.24 15.34
CA HIS A 15 0.32 -11.16 15.86
C HIS A 15 0.37 -10.79 17.36
N ALA A 16 -0.51 -9.90 17.82
CA ALA A 16 -0.68 -9.56 19.25
C ALA A 16 -1.13 -10.72 20.13
N GLN A 17 -2.03 -11.56 19.64
CA GLN A 17 -2.51 -12.72 20.41
C GLN A 17 -1.44 -13.79 20.49
N ILE A 18 -0.73 -14.05 19.39
CA ILE A 18 0.39 -14.99 19.36
C ILE A 18 1.51 -14.54 20.30
N ALA A 19 1.82 -13.24 20.32
CA ALA A 19 2.80 -12.67 21.25
C ALA A 19 2.44 -12.93 22.72
N LYS A 20 1.15 -12.79 23.08
CA LYS A 20 0.63 -13.10 24.41
C LYS A 20 0.69 -14.59 24.75
N ILE A 21 0.34 -15.46 23.79
CA ILE A 21 0.31 -16.93 23.99
C ILE A 21 1.73 -17.49 24.16
N VAL A 22 2.66 -17.05 23.31
CA VAL A 22 4.05 -17.54 23.33
C VAL A 22 4.84 -16.93 24.49
N GLY A 23 4.36 -15.84 25.10
CA GLY A 23 4.90 -15.23 26.33
C GLY A 23 6.33 -14.69 26.21
N ARG A 24 6.92 -14.66 25.00
CA ARG A 24 8.36 -14.42 24.75
C ARG A 24 8.65 -13.39 23.66
N GLY A 25 7.85 -12.33 23.57
CA GLY A 25 8.23 -11.17 22.78
C GLY A 25 7.08 -10.28 22.34
N SER A 26 7.44 -9.11 21.82
CA SER A 26 6.51 -8.14 21.24
C SER A 26 5.98 -8.62 19.89
N GLU A 27 4.92 -8.00 19.38
CA GLU A 27 4.33 -8.27 18.05
C GLU A 27 5.38 -8.30 16.92
N ASN A 28 6.42 -7.47 17.02
CA ASN A 28 7.53 -7.44 16.07
C ASN A 28 8.35 -8.74 16.05
N SER A 29 8.55 -9.40 17.19
CA SER A 29 9.25 -10.69 17.25
C SER A 29 8.45 -11.80 16.55
N VAL A 30 7.13 -11.80 16.73
CA VAL A 30 6.22 -12.72 16.02
C VAL A 30 6.27 -12.46 14.52
N ARG A 31 6.18 -11.19 14.08
CA ARG A 31 6.31 -10.81 12.67
C ARG A 31 7.65 -11.26 12.08
N ASN A 32 8.76 -10.99 12.76
CA ASN A 32 10.09 -11.40 12.30
C ASN A 32 10.25 -12.92 12.21
N ALA A 33 9.67 -13.67 13.16
CA ALA A 33 9.67 -15.14 13.12
C ALA A 33 8.88 -15.68 11.92
N LEU A 34 7.72 -15.08 11.61
CA LEU A 34 6.91 -15.44 10.45
C LEU A 34 7.63 -15.11 9.13
N VAL A 35 8.29 -13.94 9.04
CA VAL A 35 9.11 -13.54 7.90
C VAL A 35 10.29 -14.51 7.70
N LYS A 36 11.00 -14.87 8.77
CA LYS A 36 12.11 -15.84 8.73
C LYS A 36 11.63 -17.23 8.30
N ALA A 37 10.41 -17.61 8.70
CA ALA A 37 9.77 -18.85 8.29
C ALA A 37 9.13 -18.78 6.89
N ARG A 38 9.19 -17.62 6.20
CA ARG A 38 8.51 -17.34 4.91
C ARG A 38 7.01 -17.64 4.95
N VAL A 39 6.38 -17.46 6.11
CA VAL A 39 4.96 -17.67 6.34
C VAL A 39 4.25 -16.34 6.19
N SER A 40 3.38 -16.23 5.18
CA SER A 40 2.45 -15.11 5.03
C SER A 40 1.07 -15.68 4.73
N ARG A 41 0.03 -15.11 5.37
CA ARG A 41 -1.33 -15.32 4.90
C ARG A 41 -1.48 -14.63 3.55
N ALA A 42 -2.05 -15.32 2.58
CA ALA A 42 -2.25 -14.85 1.20
C ALA A 42 -3.20 -13.63 1.06
N GLY A 43 -3.53 -12.92 2.16
CA GLY A 43 -4.34 -11.70 2.16
C GLY A 43 -3.66 -10.50 2.82
N GLY A 44 -2.39 -10.63 3.21
CA GLY A 44 -1.60 -9.59 3.86
C GLY A 44 -0.61 -8.91 2.90
N GLU A 45 -0.91 -8.88 1.60
CA GLU A 45 -0.24 -7.95 0.70
C GLU A 45 -0.71 -6.55 1.10
N GLY A 46 -0.02 -5.94 2.05
CA GLY A 46 0.13 -4.50 1.99
C GLY A 46 0.68 -4.24 0.61
N LYS A 47 -0.21 -3.92 -0.35
CA LYS A 47 0.09 -3.69 -1.76
C LYS A 47 1.39 -2.92 -1.74
N LYS A 48 2.50 -3.58 -2.09
CA LYS A 48 3.73 -2.87 -2.33
C LYS A 48 3.31 -1.86 -3.38
N LEU A 49 3.31 -0.58 -3.00
CA LEU A 49 3.03 0.49 -3.93
C LEU A 49 3.88 0.17 -5.16
N ASP A 50 3.20 -0.06 -6.27
CA ASP A 50 3.82 -0.50 -7.50
C ASP A 50 5.00 0.43 -7.79
N ARG A 51 6.16 -0.14 -8.18
CA ARG A 51 7.38 0.65 -8.33
C ARG A 51 7.07 1.80 -9.28
N PHE A 52 7.23 3.04 -8.81
CA PHE A 52 6.98 4.24 -9.60
C PHE A 52 7.63 4.08 -10.98
N LYS A 53 6.80 4.11 -12.03
CA LYS A 53 7.26 4.09 -13.42
C LYS A 53 6.91 5.43 -14.07
N PRO A 54 7.90 6.27 -14.42
CA PRO A 54 7.62 7.48 -15.17
C PRO A 54 6.98 7.09 -16.52
N GLY A 55 5.94 7.80 -16.92
CA GLY A 55 5.14 7.52 -18.12
C GLY A 55 3.99 6.51 -17.92
N GLN A 56 3.79 5.95 -16.72
CA GLN A 56 2.61 5.12 -16.46
C GLN A 56 1.34 5.99 -16.37
N THR A 57 0.23 5.45 -16.86
CA THR A 57 -1.04 6.17 -16.95
C THR A 57 -2.08 5.55 -16.01
N TYR A 58 -2.72 6.38 -15.19
CA TYR A 58 -3.84 6.05 -14.31
C TYR A 58 -5.08 6.83 -14.77
N GLY A 59 -5.94 6.19 -15.56
CA GLY A 59 -7.10 6.87 -16.16
C GLY A 59 -6.65 7.93 -17.17
N LYS A 60 -6.92 9.21 -16.89
CA LYS A 60 -6.48 10.35 -17.71
C LYS A 60 -5.21 11.02 -17.20
N ILE A 61 -4.53 10.42 -16.23
CA ILE A 61 -3.37 10.98 -15.55
C ILE A 61 -2.13 10.18 -15.92
N THR A 62 -1.05 10.85 -16.29
CA THR A 62 0.27 10.30 -16.62
C THR A 62 1.26 10.67 -15.54
N LEU A 63 2.04 9.72 -15.02
CA LEU A 63 3.09 10.03 -14.06
C LEU A 63 4.30 10.65 -14.75
N LEU A 64 4.76 11.77 -14.22
CA LEU A 64 5.95 12.45 -14.71
C LEU A 64 7.16 12.16 -13.82
N LYS A 65 7.06 12.48 -12.53
CA LYS A 65 8.19 12.40 -11.60
C LYS A 65 7.78 11.89 -10.23
N GLN A 66 8.71 11.24 -9.54
CA GLN A 66 8.55 10.86 -8.14
C GLN A 66 9.17 11.94 -7.25
N LEU A 67 8.36 12.55 -6.40
CA LEU A 67 8.77 13.52 -5.41
C LEU A 67 8.82 12.85 -4.04
N VAL A 68 10.03 12.58 -3.55
CA VAL A 68 10.25 12.06 -2.19
C VAL A 68 10.64 13.24 -1.29
N LYS A 69 9.66 13.99 -0.79
CA LYS A 69 9.88 15.06 0.20
C LYS A 69 9.37 14.63 1.57
N SER A 70 10.25 14.66 2.58
CA SER A 70 9.93 14.50 4.01
C SER A 70 8.98 13.34 4.34
N LYS A 71 9.49 12.11 4.26
CA LYS A 71 8.79 10.84 4.62
C LYS A 71 7.49 10.53 3.86
N LYS A 72 6.95 11.42 3.03
CA LYS A 72 5.78 11.16 2.19
C LYS A 72 6.18 11.02 0.73
N LEU A 73 5.73 9.93 0.13
CA LEU A 73 5.93 9.67 -1.29
C LEU A 73 4.85 10.39 -2.07
N ARG A 74 5.23 11.32 -2.93
CA ARG A 74 4.32 12.01 -3.87
C ARG A 74 4.75 11.75 -5.29
N TYR A 75 3.79 11.72 -6.20
CA TYR A 75 4.03 11.67 -7.63
C TYR A 75 3.56 12.97 -8.26
N HIS A 76 4.44 13.59 -9.04
CA HIS A 76 4.10 14.66 -9.95
C HIS A 76 3.50 14.03 -11.20
N VAL A 77 2.27 14.40 -11.51
CA VAL A 77 1.48 13.79 -12.57
C VAL A 77 0.90 14.87 -13.48
N ALA A 78 0.77 14.56 -14.77
CA ALA A 78 0.08 15.38 -15.76
C ALA A 78 -1.25 14.75 -16.12
N CYS A 79 -2.31 15.54 -16.21
CA CYS A 79 -3.56 15.07 -16.80
C CYS A 79 -3.57 15.36 -18.30
N ASP A 80 -4.37 14.59 -19.04
CA ASP A 80 -4.63 14.78 -20.48
C ASP A 80 -5.13 16.20 -20.83
N CYS A 81 -5.73 16.89 -19.86
CA CYS A 81 -6.15 18.30 -19.94
C CYS A 81 -4.95 19.29 -20.02
N GLY A 82 -3.70 18.82 -19.89
CA GLY A 82 -2.49 19.63 -19.80
C GLY A 82 -2.16 20.14 -18.38
N TYR A 83 -2.98 19.81 -17.38
CA TYR A 83 -2.79 20.25 -16.00
C TYR A 83 -1.84 19.32 -15.22
N GLU A 84 -0.79 19.87 -14.63
CA GLU A 84 0.20 19.15 -13.82
C GLU A 84 -0.02 19.39 -12.33
N PHE A 85 0.06 18.33 -11.51
CA PHE A 85 -0.17 18.41 -10.07
C PHE A 85 0.51 17.28 -9.29
N ASP A 86 0.66 17.48 -7.99
CA ASP A 86 1.25 16.49 -7.08
C ASP A 86 0.16 15.67 -6.37
N VAL A 87 0.29 14.35 -6.40
CA VAL A 87 -0.64 13.42 -5.73
C VAL A 87 0.06 12.33 -4.95
N ASP A 88 -0.61 11.84 -3.93
CA ASP A 88 -0.16 10.65 -3.21
C ASP A 88 -0.44 9.39 -4.08
N PRO A 89 0.55 8.48 -4.25
CA PRO A 89 0.44 7.24 -5.03
C PRO A 89 -0.75 6.38 -4.63
N TYR A 90 -1.07 6.42 -3.33
CA TYR A 90 -2.16 5.68 -2.76
C TYR A 90 -3.48 6.07 -3.43
N LEU A 91 -3.71 7.36 -3.71
CA LEU A 91 -4.95 7.87 -4.30
C LEU A 91 -5.16 7.42 -5.76
N LEU A 92 -4.07 7.12 -6.47
CA LEU A 92 -4.11 6.60 -7.85
C LEU A 92 -4.40 5.08 -7.88
N THR A 93 -3.96 4.36 -6.85
CA THR A 93 -4.05 2.89 -6.74
C THR A 93 -5.28 2.41 -5.94
N LEU A 94 -6.13 3.33 -5.51
CA LEU A 94 -7.43 3.03 -4.89
C LEU A 94 -8.38 2.34 -5.88
N ALA A 95 -9.27 1.51 -5.34
CA ALA A 95 -10.31 0.82 -6.12
C ALA A 95 -11.31 1.81 -6.75
N ASP A 96 -11.87 1.43 -7.89
CA ASP A 96 -12.96 2.17 -8.54
C ASP A 96 -14.14 2.38 -7.59
N GLY A 97 -14.61 3.64 -7.48
CA GLY A 97 -15.67 4.03 -6.54
C GLY A 97 -15.18 4.59 -5.19
N HIS A 98 -13.88 4.60 -4.91
CA HIS A 98 -13.38 5.22 -3.68
C HIS A 98 -13.50 6.76 -3.75
N LYS A 99 -14.10 7.40 -2.74
CA LYS A 99 -14.32 8.86 -2.66
C LYS A 99 -13.08 9.73 -2.90
N ASN A 100 -11.90 9.18 -2.62
CA ASN A 100 -10.62 9.86 -2.75
C ASN A 100 -9.79 9.36 -3.95
N LYS A 101 -10.32 8.45 -4.78
CA LYS A 101 -9.62 8.00 -5.99
C LYS A 101 -9.46 9.18 -6.94
N ILE A 102 -8.25 9.40 -7.40
CA ILE A 102 -7.94 10.43 -8.40
C ILE A 102 -7.70 9.71 -9.73
N ALA A 103 -8.57 9.94 -10.71
CA ALA A 103 -8.43 9.41 -12.07
C ALA A 103 -8.32 10.51 -13.15
N MET A 104 -8.52 11.78 -12.77
CA MET A 104 -8.44 12.95 -13.65
C MET A 104 -8.13 14.24 -12.85
N CYS A 105 -7.73 15.31 -13.56
CA CYS A 105 -7.48 16.64 -12.96
C CYS A 105 -8.75 17.20 -12.29
N GLN A 106 -8.59 18.05 -11.27
CA GLN A 106 -9.71 18.74 -10.60
C GLN A 106 -10.57 19.53 -11.59
N GLN A 107 -9.95 20.10 -12.64
CA GLN A 107 -10.67 20.81 -13.70
C GLN A 107 -11.57 19.89 -14.52
N CYS A 108 -11.06 18.72 -14.94
CA CYS A 108 -11.88 17.70 -15.61
C CYS A 108 -12.99 17.16 -14.70
N LYS A 109 -12.70 17.01 -13.41
CA LYS A 109 -13.67 16.53 -12.43
C LYS A 109 -14.79 17.53 -12.16
N ALA A 110 -14.48 18.82 -12.19
CA ALA A 110 -15.46 19.90 -11.99
C ALA A 110 -16.32 20.20 -13.23
N SER A 111 -15.94 19.69 -14.40
CA SER A 111 -16.65 19.90 -15.67
C SER A 111 -17.63 18.76 -16.01
N GLN A 112 -17.98 17.91 -15.03
CA GLN A 112 -18.85 16.74 -15.21
C GLN A 112 -20.13 16.87 -14.41
#